data_AF-A0A8J6BT46-F1
#
_entry.id   AF-A0A8J6BT46-F1
#
_cell.length_a   1.000
_cell.length_b   1.000
_cell.length_c   1.000
_cell.angle_alpha   90.00
_cell.angle_beta   90.00
_cell.angle_gamma   90.00
#
_symmetry.space_group_name_H-M   'P 1'
#
loop_
_entity.id
_entity.type
_entity.pdbx_description
1 polymer ?
#
loop_
_entity_poly.entity_id
_entity_poly.type
_entity_poly.pdbx_seq_one_letter_code
_entity_poly.pdbx_strand_id
1 'polypeptide(L)' 'MFGKRTIKELNETNLSANQKKSEMKKLNWMVIGDTESGPAPMKGGPVDSQALVVELGPMEIRTFVLKF' A
#
# COMPACT_ATOMS: atom_id res chain seq x y z
N MET A 1 8.22 -12.42 11.46
CA MET A 1 6.99 -12.70 10.67
C MET A 1 7.02 -14.11 10.06
N PHE A 2 7.90 -14.45 9.11
CA PHE A 2 7.95 -15.79 8.49
C PHE A 2 9.28 -16.52 8.76
N GLY A 3 9.44 -17.14 9.94
CA GLY A 3 10.73 -17.73 10.34
C GLY A 3 11.10 -19.07 9.70
N LYS A 4 10.17 -19.75 9.01
CA LYS A 4 10.36 -21.11 8.44
C LYS A 4 10.27 -21.15 6.92
N ARG A 5 10.05 -20.01 6.26
CA ARG A 5 9.84 -19.91 4.82
C ARG A 5 10.53 -18.66 4.30
N THR A 6 11.20 -18.77 3.17
CA THR A 6 11.84 -17.64 2.50
C THR A 6 10.84 -17.00 1.55
N ILE A 7 10.67 -15.69 1.61
CA ILE A 7 9.84 -14.96 0.64
C ILE A 7 10.62 -14.89 -0.68
N LYS A 8 10.07 -15.45 -1.75
CA LYS A 8 10.65 -15.36 -3.10
C LYS A 8 10.10 -14.18 -3.88
N GLU A 9 8.81 -13.91 -3.72
CA GLU A 9 8.12 -12.81 -4.41
C GLU A 9 7.15 -12.12 -3.44
N LEU A 10 7.09 -10.80 -3.53
CA LEU A 10 6.22 -9.93 -2.77
C LEU A 10 5.47 -9.03 -3.75
N ASN A 11 4.15 -9.19 -3.84
CA ASN A 11 3.30 -8.37 -4.71
C ASN A 11 2.27 -7.60 -3.89
N GLU A 12 2.29 -6.27 -3.97
CA GLU A 12 1.29 -5.42 -3.33
C GLU A 12 0.00 -5.33 -4.16
N THR A 13 -1.14 -5.48 -3.50
CA THR A 13 -2.46 -5.51 -4.12
C THR A 13 -3.43 -4.54 -3.45
N ASN A 14 -4.64 -4.45 -3.97
CA ASN A 14 -5.74 -3.73 -3.33
C ASN A 14 -6.28 -4.51 -2.11
N LEU A 15 -7.21 -3.90 -1.38
CA LEU A 15 -7.72 -4.44 -0.11
C LEU A 15 -8.27 -5.87 -0.24
N SER A 16 -8.97 -6.17 -1.35
CA SER A 16 -9.56 -7.48 -1.66
C SER A 16 -8.61 -8.43 -2.39
N ALA A 17 -7.33 -8.07 -2.55
CA ALA A 17 -6.30 -8.87 -3.23
C ALA A 17 -6.62 -9.30 -4.68
N ASN A 18 -7.50 -8.59 -5.39
CA ASN A 18 -7.92 -8.96 -6.75
C ASN A 18 -7.31 -8.06 -7.85
N GLN A 19 -6.59 -7.00 -7.48
CA GLN A 19 -5.90 -6.11 -8.41
C GLN A 19 -4.53 -5.72 -7.88
N LYS A 20 -3.52 -5.59 -8.75
CA LYS A 20 -2.22 -5.05 -8.35
C LYS A 20 -2.34 -3.58 -7.96
N LYS A 21 -1.64 -3.19 -6.91
CA LYS A 21 -1.69 -1.82 -6.37
C LYS A 21 -1.24 -0.78 -7.41
N SER A 22 -0.23 -1.10 -8.20
CA SER A 22 0.32 -0.24 -9.27
C SER A 22 -0.64 -0.03 -10.46
N GLU A 23 -1.58 -0.95 -10.65
CA GLU A 23 -2.56 -0.90 -11.75
C GLU A 23 -3.84 -0.17 -11.34
N MET A 24 -4.00 0.17 -10.04
CA MET A 24 -5.15 0.90 -9.54
C MET A 24 -5.15 2.34 -10.03
N LYS A 25 -6.28 2.78 -10.59
CA LYS A 25 -6.52 4.16 -10.99
C LYS A 25 -7.55 4.80 -10.07
N LYS A 26 -7.38 6.08 -9.79
CA LYS A 26 -8.34 6.90 -9.05
C LYS A 26 -8.93 7.93 -9.99
N LEU A 27 -10.20 8.26 -9.78
CA LEU A 27 -10.82 9.39 -10.42
C LEU A 27 -10.47 10.66 -9.65
N ASN A 28 -10.14 11.72 -10.39
CA ASN A 28 -9.89 13.03 -9.81
C ASN A 28 -11.21 13.79 -9.81
N TRP A 29 -11.73 14.08 -8.61
CA TRP A 29 -12.98 14.82 -8.43
C TRP A 29 -12.68 16.20 -7.88
N MET A 30 -13.40 17.21 -8.35
CA MET A 30 -13.39 18.54 -7.75
C MET A 30 -14.31 18.51 -6.52
N VAL A 31 -13.74 18.72 -5.33
CA VAL A 31 -14.49 18.76 -4.08
C VAL A 31 -14.74 20.22 -3.72
N ILE A 32 -16.02 20.61 -3.56
CA ILE A 32 -16.38 21.98 -3.19
C ILE A 32 -16.05 22.20 -1.72
N GLY A 33 -15.28 23.25 -1.41
CA GLY A 33 -14.85 23.54 -0.04
C GLY A 33 -13.54 22.85 0.38
N ASP A 34 -12.82 22.24 -0.57
CA ASP A 34 -11.45 21.75 -0.36
C ASP A 34 -10.48 22.95 -0.28
N THR A 35 -10.63 23.78 0.74
CA THR A 35 -9.56 24.66 1.21
C THR A 35 -8.58 23.77 1.96
N GLU A 36 -7.30 23.83 1.61
CA GLU A 36 -6.16 23.03 2.08
C GLU A 36 -5.95 23.01 3.62
N SER A 37 -6.97 22.72 4.43
CA SER A 37 -6.97 22.93 5.89
C SER A 37 -6.77 21.65 6.70
N GLY A 38 -6.40 20.55 6.06
CA GLY A 38 -6.06 19.29 6.71
C GLY A 38 -4.71 18.76 6.24
N PRO A 39 -3.86 18.21 7.13
CA PRO A 39 -2.66 17.53 6.69
C PRO A 39 -3.06 16.37 5.75
N ALA A 40 -2.38 16.27 4.61
CA ALA A 40 -2.58 15.17 3.69
C ALA A 40 -2.42 13.84 4.44
N PRO A 41 -3.23 12.80 4.14
CA PRO A 41 -3.11 11.51 4.80
C PRO A 41 -1.67 11.00 4.68
N MET A 42 -0.99 10.84 5.81
CA MET A 42 0.36 10.26 5.83
C MET A 42 0.26 8.80 5.38
N LYS A 43 1.08 8.44 4.38
CA LYS A 43 1.22 7.08 3.89
C LYS A 43 2.60 6.58 4.22
N GLY A 44 2.73 5.28 4.46
CA GLY A 44 4.02 4.62 4.52
C GLY A 44 4.77 4.74 3.20
N GLY A 45 6.10 4.63 3.26
CA GLY A 45 6.95 4.65 2.10
C GLY A 45 6.75 3.47 1.14
N PRO A 46 7.36 3.55 -0.06
CA PRO A 46 7.44 2.44 -0.99
C PRO A 46 8.05 1.21 -0.32
N VAL A 47 7.58 0.02 -0.70
CA VAL A 47 8.16 -1.23 -0.21
C VAL A 47 9.29 -1.64 -1.15
N ASP A 48 10.47 -1.81 -0.58
CA ASP A 48 11.60 -2.44 -1.23
C ASP A 48 11.46 -3.97 -1.14
N SER A 49 11.54 -4.63 -2.30
CA SER A 49 11.44 -6.08 -2.42
C SER A 49 12.68 -6.81 -1.87
N GLN A 50 13.81 -6.13 -1.68
CA GLN A 50 15.01 -6.70 -1.07
C GLN A 50 15.03 -6.53 0.45
N ALA A 51 14.74 -5.33 0.95
CA ALA A 51 14.70 -5.08 2.39
C ALA A 51 13.52 -5.77 3.08
N LEU A 52 12.40 -6.01 2.37
CA LEU A 52 11.18 -6.63 2.90
C LEU A 52 10.62 -5.89 4.13
N VAL A 53 10.83 -4.57 4.19
CA VAL A 53 10.33 -3.68 5.24
C VAL A 53 9.07 -2.99 4.73
N VAL A 54 8.02 -2.97 5.56
CA VAL A 54 6.75 -2.32 5.24
C VAL A 54 6.49 -1.20 6.25
N GLU A 55 6.37 0.01 5.74
CA GLU A 55 5.92 1.17 6.49
C GLU A 55 4.40 1.34 6.39
N LEU A 56 3.79 1.82 7.47
CA LEU A 56 2.35 2.06 7.58
C LEU A 56 2.10 3.45 8.17
N GLY A 57 1.25 4.23 7.50
CA GLY A 57 0.67 5.44 8.06
C GLY A 57 -0.51 5.16 9.01
N PRO A 58 -0.98 6.16 9.77
CA PRO A 58 -2.17 6.02 10.61
C PRO A 58 -3.38 5.54 9.80
N MET A 59 -4.03 4.49 10.28
CA MET A 59 -5.20 3.85 9.64
C MET A 59 -4.93 3.30 8.23
N GLU A 60 -3.67 3.08 7.85
CA GLU A 60 -3.31 2.47 6.58
C GLU A 60 -3.42 0.93 6.63
N ILE A 61 -4.05 0.36 5.61
CA ILE A 61 -4.08 -1.09 5.39
C ILE A 61 -3.38 -1.39 4.07
N ARG A 62 -2.38 -2.28 4.12
CA ARG A 62 -1.65 -2.77 2.96
C ARG A 62 -1.85 -4.27 2.81
N THR A 63 -2.18 -4.70 1.60
CA THR A 63 -2.46 -6.10 1.28
C THR A 63 -1.36 -6.61 0.36
N PHE A 64 -0.79 -7.77 0.70
CA PHE A 64 0.29 -8.39 -0.06
C PHE A 64 -0.03 -9.84 -0.37
N VAL A 65 0.32 -10.27 -1.58
CA VAL A 65 0.36 -11.67 -1.98
C VAL A 65 1.83 -12.11 -1.96
N LEU A 66 2.12 -13.10 -1.13
CA LEU A 66 3.47 -13.64 -0.93
C LEU A 66 3.61 -14.98 -1.64
N LYS A 67 4.76 -15.19 -2.28
CA LYS A 67 5.20 -16.50 -2.75
C LYS A 67 6.42 -16.93 -1.96
N PHE A 68 6.39 -18.17 -1.47
CA PHE A 68 7.45 -18.76 -0.67
C PHE A 68 8.25 -19.81 -1.46
#